data_AF-A0A6C0I5J1-F1
#
_entry.id   AF-A0A6C0I5J1-F1
#
_cell.length_a   1.000
_cell.length_b   1.000
_cell.length_c   1.000
_cell.angle_alpha   90.00
_cell.angle_beta   90.00
_cell.angle_gamma   90.00
#
_symmetry.space_group_name_H-M   'P 1'
#
loop_
_entity.id
_entity.type
_entity.pdbx_description
1 polymer ?
#
loop_
_entity_poly.entity_id
_entity_poly.type
_entity_poly.pdbx_seq_one_letter_code
_entity_poly.pdbx_strand_id
1 'polypeptide(L)'
;MCKGVNIQGSILFLATYTIMAASEYLIHLAHIFIFSSLLGYIGIAQSTIPKFMYSIILFVGAVVVGYHVYKSFFKKDAWINYIHILIVGPLLMYIGLVKEETPRKVFELVLMLAFASFGYHGYYLVKPLLDTQNG
;
A
#
# COMPACT_ATOMS: atom_id res chain seq x y z
N MET A 1 -2.96 17.61 49.11
CA MET A 1 -4.12 17.30 48.25
C MET A 1 -3.64 16.50 47.05
N CYS A 2 -3.80 15.17 47.05
CA CYS A 2 -3.53 14.35 45.86
C CYS A 2 -4.69 14.49 44.88
N LYS A 3 -4.43 15.02 43.68
CA LYS A 3 -5.40 15.00 42.58
C LYS A 3 -5.60 13.54 42.16
N GLY A 4 -6.84 13.05 42.22
CA GLY A 4 -7.19 11.70 41.78
C GLY A 4 -6.83 11.53 40.30
N VAL A 5 -6.01 10.52 40.00
CA VAL A 5 -5.69 10.14 38.61
C VAL A 5 -6.97 9.59 37.98
N ASN A 6 -7.39 10.15 36.85
CA ASN A 6 -8.54 9.64 36.08
C ASN A 6 -8.11 8.40 35.30
N ILE A 7 -8.20 7.24 35.96
CA ILE A 7 -7.76 5.93 35.45
C ILE A 7 -8.55 5.50 34.20
N GLN A 8 -9.83 5.85 34.11
CA GLN A 8 -10.66 5.52 32.93
C GLN A 8 -10.20 6.27 31.67
N GLY A 9 -9.83 7.54 31.78
CA GLY A 9 -9.28 8.32 30.66
C GLY A 9 -7.96 7.76 30.14
N SER A 10 -7.08 7.31 31.04
CA SER A 10 -5.78 6.72 30.68
C SER A 10 -5.91 5.37 29.97
N ILE A 11 -6.83 4.50 30.41
CA ILE A 11 -7.05 3.17 29.79
C ILE A 11 -7.62 3.32 28.36
N LEU A 12 -8.58 4.23 28.17
CA LEU A 12 -9.18 4.48 26.85
C LEU A 12 -8.19 5.06 25.84
N PHE A 13 -7.29 5.94 26.30
CA PHE A 13 -6.21 6.50 25.49
C PHE A 13 -5.19 5.43 25.07
N LEU A 14 -4.77 4.55 26.00
CA LEU A 14 -3.86 3.43 25.71
C LEU A 14 -4.47 2.45 24.70
N ALA A 15 -5.75 2.09 24.85
CA ALA A 15 -6.43 1.17 23.94
C ALA A 15 -6.54 1.74 22.52
N THR A 16 -6.94 3.01 22.38
CA THR A 16 -7.06 3.67 21.06
C THR A 16 -5.71 3.88 20.37
N TYR A 17 -4.67 4.24 21.12
CA TYR A 17 -3.31 4.32 20.60
C TYR A 17 -2.80 2.96 20.09
N THR A 18 -3.04 1.89 20.85
CA THR A 18 -2.61 0.53 20.47
C THR A 18 -3.33 0.05 19.20
N ILE A 19 -4.65 0.29 19.10
CA ILE A 19 -5.45 -0.08 17.92
C ILE A 19 -4.98 0.72 16.68
N MET A 20 -4.73 2.01 16.83
CA MET A 20 -4.27 2.86 15.75
C MET A 20 -2.88 2.43 15.24
N ALA A 21 -1.94 2.16 16.16
CA ALA A 21 -0.61 1.67 15.83
C ALA A 21 -0.63 0.29 15.13
N ALA A 22 -1.48 -0.62 15.60
CA ALA A 22 -1.65 -1.93 14.96
C ALA A 22 -2.17 -1.80 13.52
N SER A 23 -3.09 -0.86 13.27
CA SER A 23 -3.67 -0.66 11.93
C SER A 23 -2.63 -0.20 10.90
N GLU A 24 -1.74 0.72 11.27
CA GLU A 24 -0.70 1.23 10.36
C GLU A 24 0.36 0.14 10.07
N TYR A 25 0.76 -0.62 11.08
CA TYR A 25 1.68 -1.76 10.91
C TYR A 25 1.13 -2.81 9.93
N LEU A 26 -0.16 -3.16 10.04
CA LEU A 26 -0.83 -4.10 9.13
C LEU A 26 -0.89 -3.58 7.69
N ILE A 27 -1.05 -2.27 7.49
CA ILE A 27 -1.02 -1.66 6.15
C ILE A 27 0.36 -1.87 5.50
N HIS A 28 1.46 -1.65 6.25
CA HIS A 28 2.80 -1.87 5.73
C HIS A 28 3.06 -3.34 5.39
N LEU A 29 2.64 -4.28 6.25
CA LEU A 29 2.75 -5.71 5.98
C LEU A 29 1.94 -6.14 4.75
N ALA A 30 0.72 -5.63 4.58
CA ALA A 30 -0.09 -5.91 3.41
C ALA A 30 0.60 -5.43 2.11
N HIS A 31 1.22 -4.24 2.13
CA HIS A 31 1.96 -3.75 0.97
C HIS A 31 3.18 -4.60 0.66
N ILE A 32 3.89 -5.11 1.65
CA ILE A 32 5.05 -5.98 1.42
C ILE A 32 4.61 -7.35 0.89
N PHE A 33 3.72 -8.05 1.58
CA PHE A 33 3.42 -9.44 1.26
C PHE A 33 2.40 -9.62 0.14
N ILE A 34 1.42 -8.73 0.04
CA ILE A 34 0.33 -8.86 -0.93
C ILE A 34 0.61 -8.01 -2.15
N PHE A 35 0.70 -6.68 -1.97
CA PHE A 35 0.75 -5.77 -3.12
C PHE A 35 2.11 -5.81 -3.84
N SER A 36 3.23 -5.81 -3.13
CA SER A 36 4.56 -5.87 -3.76
C SER A 36 4.78 -7.21 -4.46
N SER A 37 4.32 -8.32 -3.87
CA SER A 37 4.35 -9.64 -4.51
C SER A 37 3.47 -9.70 -5.76
N LEU A 38 2.26 -9.13 -5.72
CA LEU A 38 1.37 -9.06 -6.89
C LEU A 38 1.99 -8.23 -8.02
N LEU A 39 2.49 -7.03 -7.72
CA LEU A 39 3.18 -6.19 -8.70
C LEU A 39 4.43 -6.90 -9.24
N GLY A 40 5.22 -7.53 -8.37
CA GLY A 40 6.39 -8.30 -8.76
C GLY A 40 6.04 -9.45 -9.71
N TYR A 41 5.00 -10.22 -9.39
CA TYR A 41 4.49 -11.28 -10.27
C TYR A 41 4.08 -10.73 -11.64
N ILE A 42 3.31 -9.65 -11.70
CA ILE A 42 2.88 -9.03 -12.96
C ILE A 42 4.10 -8.58 -13.79
N GLY A 43 5.07 -7.94 -13.14
CA GLY A 43 6.29 -7.44 -13.79
C GLY A 43 7.22 -8.55 -14.30
N ILE A 44 7.29 -9.68 -13.61
CA ILE A 44 8.13 -10.83 -13.98
C ILE A 44 7.45 -11.72 -15.04
N ALA A 45 6.16 -12.03 -14.86
CA ALA A 45 5.43 -12.92 -15.75
C ALA A 45 5.03 -12.26 -17.08
N GLN A 46 4.83 -10.94 -17.11
CA GLN A 46 4.62 -10.16 -18.35
C GLN A 46 3.48 -10.72 -19.23
N SER A 47 3.76 -11.02 -20.50
CA SER A 47 2.79 -11.58 -21.45
C SER A 47 2.47 -13.06 -21.24
N THR A 48 3.13 -13.73 -20.27
CA THR A 48 2.85 -15.13 -19.91
C THR A 48 1.82 -15.30 -18.80
N ILE A 49 1.24 -14.18 -18.33
CA ILE A 49 0.18 -14.17 -17.32
C ILE A 49 -1.07 -14.92 -17.85
N PRO A 50 -1.69 -15.82 -17.06
CA PRO A 50 -2.93 -16.50 -17.46
C PRO A 50 -4.05 -15.52 -17.82
N LYS A 51 -4.84 -15.82 -18.86
CA LYS A 51 -5.85 -14.90 -19.41
C LYS A 51 -6.85 -14.34 -18.38
N PHE A 52 -7.26 -15.14 -17.39
CA PHE A 52 -8.19 -14.69 -16.35
C PHE A 52 -7.59 -13.64 -15.41
N MET A 53 -6.26 -13.64 -15.23
CA MET A 53 -5.58 -12.70 -14.35
C MET A 53 -5.66 -11.26 -14.87
N TYR A 54 -5.77 -11.04 -16.18
CA TYR A 54 -5.94 -9.68 -16.71
C TYR A 54 -7.22 -9.01 -16.21
N SER A 55 -8.33 -9.76 -16.08
CA SER A 55 -9.56 -9.25 -15.49
C SER A 55 -9.40 -8.91 -14.00
N ILE A 56 -8.64 -9.74 -13.26
CA ILE A 56 -8.31 -9.48 -11.86
C ILE A 56 -7.44 -8.22 -11.74
N ILE A 57 -6.41 -8.09 -12.58
CA ILE A 57 -5.51 -6.92 -12.63
C ILE A 57 -6.32 -5.64 -12.92
N LEU A 58 -7.24 -5.70 -13.90
CA LEU A 58 -8.12 -4.57 -14.22
C LEU A 58 -8.99 -4.17 -13.02
N PHE A 59 -9.63 -5.16 -12.38
CA PHE A 59 -10.46 -4.94 -11.21
C PHE A 59 -9.66 -4.34 -10.04
N VAL A 60 -8.48 -4.91 -9.74
CA VAL A 60 -7.58 -4.39 -8.69
C VAL A 60 -7.17 -2.95 -9.00
N GLY A 61 -6.79 -2.65 -10.25
CA GLY A 61 -6.46 -1.29 -10.67
C GLY A 61 -7.61 -0.30 -10.41
N ALA A 62 -8.84 -0.66 -10.78
CA ALA A 62 -10.02 0.17 -10.55
C ALA A 62 -10.31 0.36 -9.05
N VAL A 63 -10.21 -0.71 -8.24
CA VAL A 63 -10.40 -0.64 -6.78
C VAL A 63 -9.34 0.24 -6.13
N VAL A 64 -8.07 0.13 -6.53
CA VAL A 64 -6.97 0.97 -6.02
C VAL A 64 -7.25 2.44 -6.32
N VAL A 65 -7.64 2.79 -7.55
CA VAL A 65 -8.00 4.18 -7.89
C VAL A 65 -9.17 4.64 -7.03
N GLY A 66 -10.28 3.89 -6.99
CA GLY A 66 -11.47 4.29 -6.23
C GLY A 66 -11.19 4.49 -4.74
N TYR A 67 -10.47 3.56 -4.11
CA TYR A 67 -10.10 3.63 -2.69
C TYR A 67 -9.20 4.84 -2.40
N HIS A 68 -8.18 5.08 -3.21
CA HIS A 68 -7.25 6.20 -2.97
C HIS A 68 -7.85 7.55 -3.34
N VAL A 69 -8.74 7.63 -4.33
CA VAL A 69 -9.55 8.83 -4.61
C VAL A 69 -10.38 9.18 -3.39
N TYR A 70 -11.16 8.22 -2.88
CA TYR A 70 -11.94 8.41 -1.65
C TYR A 70 -11.05 8.90 -0.49
N LYS A 71 -9.95 8.19 -0.22
CA LYS A 71 -9.03 8.51 0.89
C LYS A 71 -8.38 9.90 0.76
N SER A 72 -8.16 10.38 -0.47
CA SER A 72 -7.53 11.68 -0.72
C SER A 72 -8.43 12.87 -0.36
N PHE A 73 -9.76 12.71 -0.44
CA PHE A 73 -10.68 13.77 -0.04
C PHE A 73 -10.70 14.01 1.48
N PHE A 74 -10.32 13.03 2.30
CA PHE A 74 -10.46 13.09 3.76
C PHE A 74 -9.14 13.17 4.53
N LYS A 75 -7.97 12.94 3.89
CA LYS A 75 -6.65 13.04 4.55
C LYS A 75 -5.90 14.30 4.10
N LYS A 76 -5.33 15.04 5.07
CA LYS A 76 -4.55 16.27 4.82
C LYS A 76 -3.23 16.02 4.09
N ASP A 77 -2.59 14.87 4.35
CA ASP A 77 -1.36 14.46 3.67
C ASP A 77 -1.65 13.24 2.78
N ALA A 78 -1.87 13.51 1.50
CA ALA A 78 -2.40 12.54 0.54
C ALA A 78 -1.42 12.22 -0.61
N TRP A 79 -0.15 12.62 -0.50
CA TRP A 79 0.79 12.48 -1.62
C TRP A 79 0.96 11.02 -2.09
N ILE A 80 1.01 10.06 -1.16
CA ILE A 80 1.08 8.62 -1.47
C ILE A 80 -0.19 8.17 -2.21
N ASN A 81 -1.36 8.72 -1.85
CA ASN A 81 -2.59 8.39 -2.55
C ASN A 81 -2.54 8.88 -4.00
N TYR A 82 -1.94 10.05 -4.27
CA TYR A 82 -1.78 10.53 -5.65
C TYR A 82 -0.89 9.61 -6.49
N ILE A 83 0.15 8.99 -5.92
CA ILE A 83 0.93 7.97 -6.64
C ILE A 83 0.05 6.79 -7.05
N HIS A 84 -0.86 6.35 -6.19
CA HIS A 84 -1.77 5.25 -6.53
C HIS A 84 -2.79 5.66 -7.60
N ILE A 85 -3.31 6.89 -7.53
CA ILE A 85 -4.32 7.40 -8.47
C ILE A 85 -3.73 7.68 -9.85
N LEU A 86 -2.52 8.24 -9.91
CA LEU A 86 -1.92 8.73 -11.16
C LEU A 86 -0.99 7.71 -11.82
N ILE A 87 -0.43 6.78 -11.05
CA ILE A 87 0.58 5.85 -11.54
C ILE A 87 0.12 4.40 -11.35
N VAL A 88 0.02 3.91 -10.11
CA VAL A 88 -0.19 2.46 -9.85
C VAL A 88 -1.50 1.96 -10.46
N GLY A 89 -2.62 2.60 -10.13
CA GLY A 89 -3.95 2.24 -10.59
C GLY A 89 -4.09 2.29 -12.12
N PRO A 90 -3.78 3.43 -12.78
CA PRO A 90 -3.82 3.54 -14.23
C PRO A 90 -2.93 2.52 -14.95
N LEU A 91 -1.76 2.21 -14.40
CA LEU A 91 -0.85 1.23 -14.98
C LEU A 91 -1.45 -0.19 -14.94
N LEU A 92 -2.04 -0.58 -13.80
CA LEU A 92 -2.75 -1.86 -13.69
C LEU A 92 -3.97 -1.92 -14.62
N MET A 93 -4.76 -0.85 -14.67
CA MET A 93 -5.92 -0.79 -15.57
C MET A 93 -5.49 -0.90 -17.04
N TYR A 94 -4.41 -0.22 -17.43
CA TYR A 94 -3.85 -0.31 -18.78
C TYR A 94 -3.46 -1.75 -19.13
N ILE A 95 -2.72 -2.44 -18.25
CA ILE A 95 -2.34 -3.85 -18.45
C ILE A 95 -3.58 -4.74 -18.57
N GLY A 96 -4.58 -4.53 -17.71
CA GLY A 96 -5.81 -5.32 -17.75
C GLY A 96 -6.63 -5.13 -19.03
N LEU A 97 -6.61 -3.93 -19.63
CA LEU A 97 -7.29 -3.61 -20.88
C LEU A 97 -6.54 -4.12 -22.11
N VAL A 98 -5.22 -3.92 -22.16
CA VAL A 98 -4.37 -4.26 -23.33
C VAL A 98 -3.90 -5.71 -23.30
N LYS A 99 -3.83 -6.33 -22.12
CA LYS A 99 -3.56 -7.76 -21.92
C LYS A 99 -2.18 -8.19 -22.46
N GLU A 100 -2.15 -9.25 -23.26
CA GLU A 100 -0.95 -9.87 -23.83
C GLU A 100 -0.19 -8.92 -24.79
N GLU A 101 -0.87 -7.91 -25.34
CA GLU A 101 -0.28 -6.90 -26.23
C GLU A 101 0.41 -5.75 -25.47
N THR A 102 0.41 -5.80 -24.14
CA THR A 102 1.03 -4.77 -23.30
C THR A 102 2.53 -4.68 -23.62
N PRO A 103 3.06 -3.49 -23.93
CA PRO A 103 4.49 -3.33 -24.19
C PRO A 103 5.35 -3.71 -22.98
N ARG A 104 6.46 -4.42 -23.21
CA ARG A 104 7.39 -4.88 -22.17
C ARG A 104 7.76 -3.81 -21.14
N LYS A 105 8.05 -2.58 -21.58
CA LYS A 105 8.38 -1.44 -20.71
C LYS A 105 7.34 -1.14 -19.63
N VAL A 106 6.05 -1.42 -19.90
CA VAL A 106 4.96 -1.21 -18.94
C VAL A 106 5.05 -2.23 -17.80
N PHE A 107 5.37 -3.50 -18.11
CA PHE A 107 5.63 -4.51 -17.09
C PHE A 107 6.88 -4.20 -16.28
N GLU A 108 7.94 -3.69 -16.92
CA GLU A 108 9.16 -3.27 -16.23
C GLU A 108 8.89 -2.09 -15.28
N LEU A 109 8.04 -1.14 -15.65
CA LEU A 109 7.57 -0.08 -14.75
C LEU A 109 6.81 -0.64 -13.54
N VAL A 110 5.93 -1.63 -13.75
CA VAL A 110 5.26 -2.33 -12.63
C VAL A 110 6.28 -3.01 -11.71
N LEU A 111 7.30 -3.66 -12.27
CA LEU A 111 8.35 -4.30 -11.49
C LEU A 111 9.14 -3.29 -10.65
N MET A 112 9.45 -2.11 -11.21
CA MET A 112 10.08 -1.02 -10.46
C MET A 112 9.19 -0.54 -9.30
N LEU A 113 7.87 -0.40 -9.54
CA LEU A 113 6.91 -0.05 -8.49
C LEU A 113 6.80 -1.13 -7.41
N ALA A 114 6.97 -2.41 -7.75
CA ALA A 114 7.03 -3.49 -6.77
C ALA A 114 8.20 -3.31 -5.80
N PHE A 115 9.40 -3.02 -6.30
CA PHE A 115 10.57 -2.74 -5.46
C PHE A 115 10.42 -1.43 -4.67
N ALA A 116 9.85 -0.39 -5.27
CA ALA A 116 9.58 0.87 -4.58
C ALA A 116 8.61 0.67 -3.40
N SER A 117 7.52 -0.07 -3.61
CA SER A 117 6.55 -0.45 -2.57
C SER A 117 7.24 -1.27 -1.47
N PHE A 118 7.96 -2.33 -1.84
CA PHE A 118 8.66 -3.18 -0.88
C PHE A 118 9.65 -2.38 -0.02
N GLY A 119 10.49 -1.56 -0.66
CA GLY A 119 11.49 -0.73 0.03
C GLY A 119 10.86 0.34 0.92
N TYR A 120 9.87 1.08 0.40
CA TYR A 120 9.17 2.13 1.15
C TYR A 120 8.50 1.56 2.40
N HIS A 121 7.70 0.50 2.26
CA HIS A 121 7.02 -0.08 3.40
C HIS A 121 7.97 -0.84 4.34
N GLY A 122 9.02 -1.46 3.80
CA GLY A 122 10.08 -2.09 4.60
C GLY A 122 10.82 -1.09 5.49
N TYR A 123 11.15 0.10 4.97
CA TYR A 123 11.73 1.19 5.74
C TYR A 123 10.85 1.58 6.94
N TYR A 124 9.54 1.79 6.73
CA TYR A 124 8.63 2.18 7.81
C TYR A 124 8.33 1.06 8.82
N LEU A 125 8.54 -0.21 8.48
CA LEU A 125 8.51 -1.29 9.46
C LEU A 125 9.72 -1.28 10.39
N VAL A 126 10.90 -0.96 9.85
CA VAL A 126 12.17 -0.99 10.61
C VAL A 126 12.40 0.31 11.38
N LYS A 127 11.97 1.45 10.85
CA LYS A 127 12.21 2.78 11.44
C LYS A 127 11.85 2.86 12.94
N PRO A 128 10.69 2.39 13.43
CA PRO A 128 10.37 2.44 14.86
C PRO A 128 11.37 1.66 15.72
N LEU A 129 11.93 0.56 15.22
CA LEU A 129 12.94 -0.21 15.94
C LEU A 129 14.24 0.58 16.07
N LEU A 130 14.66 1.27 15.01
CA LEU A 130 15.87 2.09 15.04
C LEU A 130 15.71 3.32 15.94
N ASP A 131 14.53 3.95 15.92
CA ASP A 131 14.23 5.11 16.75
C ASP A 131 14.27 4.75 18.25
N THR A 132 13.95 3.50 18.64
CA THR A 132 14.04 3.05 20.05
C THR A 132 15.47 2.81 20.56
N GLN A 133 16.45 2.61 19.67
CA GLN A 133 17.85 2.34 20.07
C GLN A 133 18.67 3.62 20.26
N ASN A 134 18.17 4.76 19.76
CA ASN A 134 18.87 6.03 19.74
C ASN A 134 18.30 7.05 20.77
N GLY A 135 17.38 6.60 21.63
CA GLY A 135 16.67 7.41 22.63
C GLY A 135 17.04 7.08 24.07
#